data_AF-A0A554V6I1-F1
#
_entry.id   AF-A0A554V6I1-F1
#
_cell.length_a   1.000
_cell.length_b   1.000
_cell.length_c   1.000
_cell.angle_alpha   90.00
_cell.angle_beta   90.00
_cell.angle_gamma   90.00
#
_symmetry.space_group_name_H-M   'P 1'
#
loop_
_entity.id
_entity.type
_entity.pdbx_description
1 polymer ?
#
loop_
_entity_poly.entity_id
_entity_poly.type
_entity_poly.pdbx_seq_one_letter_code
_entity_poly.pdbx_strand_id
1 'polypeptide(L)'
;MTPQLETPGWEVRAVNPGEELGTAASDNFKLGLLALRLFVGDQGARHPDHLPATVPAAVRDLIVRALSPDPAARPKATDWEPALLEAAETASPIPQSVPPQGPGPYGSSPRMMERGISAPSPAMSTAPGNSRGRTAIIAASVVLVLGLLATLLVVFWPKGSGESAAASGSDGPVAVTKCPTAPSLQVVHTSESPQGLDVDFQISSPCSGGDVLANTAMRISITNNGSDVASAIFDLSQNPLLVPPSQGLARDFVFPADSYWMPADLLSGMGLNVSIAENGSQSVASGESSSPNGGVILASAAAPVSNLDGTAGDSLRSIANSDRSAVSSGLADRWIPQISSKRVGLVAEGTTWGNAEILREHLALRAKYPNVKLLWSGDWSTFDSPDFWVTVVGQTYSDPDAALGFCYSNQLDYDHCIAKLVSTTHSVEGSTVMQRR
;
A
#
# COMPACT_ATOMS: atom_id res chain seq x y z
N MET A 1 -7.80 20.57 38.17
CA MET A 1 -6.77 19.65 37.66
C MET A 1 -7.45 18.76 36.65
N THR A 2 -7.13 18.91 35.37
CA THR A 2 -7.57 17.96 34.34
C THR A 2 -6.86 16.63 34.57
N PRO A 3 -7.54 15.48 34.46
CA PRO A 3 -6.87 14.19 34.54
C PRO A 3 -5.85 14.10 33.39
N GLN A 4 -4.64 13.65 33.71
CA GLN A 4 -3.63 13.39 32.70
C GLN A 4 -4.11 12.24 31.81
N LEU A 5 -4.27 12.52 30.51
CA LEU A 5 -4.69 11.56 29.51
C LEU A 5 -3.44 10.88 28.92
N GLU A 6 -3.49 9.56 28.77
CA GLU A 6 -2.51 8.81 28.00
C GLU A 6 -3.09 8.44 26.64
N THR A 7 -2.23 8.43 25.61
CA THR A 7 -2.60 7.91 24.29
C THR A 7 -2.99 6.43 24.42
N PRO A 8 -4.17 6.01 23.92
CA PRO A 8 -4.56 4.61 23.95
C PRO A 8 -3.49 3.70 23.34
N GLY A 9 -3.20 2.61 24.03
CA GLY A 9 -2.14 1.68 23.67
C GLY A 9 -0.72 2.12 24.02
N TRP A 10 -0.53 3.12 24.88
CA TRP A 10 0.77 3.54 25.43
C TRP A 10 0.78 3.57 26.96
N GLU A 11 -0.20 2.92 27.58
CA GLU A 11 -0.48 3.00 29.01
C GLU A 11 0.58 2.25 29.81
N VAL A 12 1.38 2.98 30.59
CA VAL A 12 2.32 2.36 31.54
C VAL A 12 1.57 1.62 32.66
N ARG A 13 0.33 2.05 32.93
CA ARG A 13 -0.56 1.40 33.92
C ARG A 13 -1.03 0.00 33.52
N ALA A 14 -0.81 -0.41 32.27
CA ALA A 14 -1.01 -1.80 31.86
C ALA A 14 -0.01 -2.75 32.52
N VAL A 15 1.21 -2.29 32.83
CA VAL A 15 2.24 -3.10 33.51
C VAL A 15 2.42 -2.73 34.98
N ASN A 16 2.09 -1.49 35.37
CA ASN A 16 2.11 -1.05 36.77
C ASN A 16 0.90 -0.15 37.07
N PRO A 17 -0.23 -0.72 37.54
CA PRO A 17 -1.48 0.03 37.74
C PRO A 17 -1.38 1.22 38.71
N GLY A 18 -0.39 1.21 39.62
CA GLY A 18 -0.14 2.26 40.60
C GLY A 18 0.85 3.34 40.15
N GLU A 19 1.37 3.26 38.92
CA GLU A 19 2.42 4.16 38.47
C GLU A 19 1.91 5.60 38.23
N GLU A 20 2.74 6.56 38.65
CA GLU A 20 2.56 7.98 38.39
C GLU A 20 2.84 8.28 36.90
N LEU A 21 1.92 9.01 36.28
CA LEU A 21 1.98 9.36 34.86
C LEU A 21 2.85 10.60 34.62
N GLY A 22 3.47 10.71 33.44
CA GLY A 22 4.28 11.87 33.06
C GLY A 22 5.60 11.97 33.81
N THR A 23 6.13 10.84 34.28
CA THR A 23 7.46 10.76 34.89
C THR A 23 8.48 10.30 33.84
N ALA A 24 9.76 10.59 34.07
CA ALA A 24 10.84 10.10 33.22
C ALA A 24 10.85 8.55 33.10
N ALA A 25 10.41 7.84 34.14
CA ALA A 25 10.30 6.39 34.09
C ALA A 25 9.13 5.91 33.19
N SER A 26 8.01 6.64 33.19
CA SER A 26 6.90 6.38 32.25
C SER A 26 7.28 6.70 30.80
N ASP A 27 8.13 7.70 30.57
CA ASP A 27 8.67 8.01 29.24
C ASP A 27 9.67 6.95 28.78
N ASN A 28 10.52 6.44 29.67
CA ASN A 28 11.43 5.34 29.36
C ASN A 28 10.67 4.05 29.00
N PHE A 29 9.53 3.78 29.66
CA PHE A 29 8.64 2.68 29.28
C PHE A 29 8.09 2.88 27.85
N LYS A 30 7.62 4.09 27.55
CA LYS A 30 7.10 4.43 26.21
C LYS A 30 8.19 4.33 25.15
N LEU A 31 9.41 4.73 25.44
CA LEU A 31 10.56 4.53 24.53
C LEU A 31 10.81 3.04 24.26
N GLY A 32 10.77 2.19 25.29
CA GLY A 32 10.87 0.74 25.14
C GLY A 32 9.75 0.14 24.29
N LEU A 33 8.52 0.61 24.50
CA LEU A 33 7.34 0.18 23.74
C LEU A 33 7.43 0.64 22.27
N LEU A 34 7.90 1.85 22.01
CA LEU A 34 8.19 2.34 20.67
C LEU A 34 9.23 1.44 19.98
N ALA A 35 10.36 1.19 20.63
CA ALA A 35 11.42 0.36 20.09
C ALA A 35 10.92 -1.07 19.77
N LEU A 36 10.17 -1.69 20.68
CA LEU A 36 9.53 -2.98 20.44
C LEU A 36 8.70 -2.96 19.14
N ARG A 37 7.79 -1.98 19.02
CA ARG A 37 6.88 -1.88 17.88
C ARG A 37 7.60 -1.64 16.56
N LEU A 38 8.68 -0.85 16.58
CA LEU A 38 9.51 -0.61 15.40
C LEU A 38 10.22 -1.89 14.94
N PHE A 39 10.82 -2.65 15.86
CA PHE A 39 11.52 -3.89 15.51
C PHE A 39 10.58 -5.04 15.14
N VAL A 40 9.38 -5.08 15.71
CA VAL A 40 8.35 -6.08 15.35
C VAL A 40 7.62 -5.69 14.07
N GLY A 41 7.51 -4.39 13.75
CA GLY A 41 6.69 -3.87 12.65
C GLY A 41 5.19 -3.87 12.95
N ASP A 42 4.81 -3.91 14.23
CA ASP A 42 3.42 -4.00 14.69
C ASP A 42 3.13 -2.96 15.78
N GLN A 43 2.17 -2.07 15.55
CA GLN A 43 1.72 -1.06 16.52
C GLN A 43 0.93 -1.68 17.69
N GLY A 44 0.49 -2.93 17.59
CA GLY A 44 -0.14 -3.68 18.68
C GLY A 44 0.85 -4.32 19.66
N ALA A 45 2.13 -4.45 19.29
CA ALA A 45 3.10 -5.21 20.07
C ALA A 45 3.26 -4.68 21.50
N ARG A 46 3.18 -5.62 22.46
CA ARG A 46 3.33 -5.37 23.92
C ARG A 46 4.39 -6.24 24.57
N HIS A 47 4.73 -7.37 23.97
CA HIS A 47 5.62 -8.38 24.55
C HIS A 47 6.94 -8.50 23.79
N PRO A 48 8.10 -8.46 24.48
CA PRO A 48 9.43 -8.64 23.87
C PRO A 48 9.63 -9.97 23.14
N ASP A 49 8.82 -10.98 23.44
CA ASP A 49 8.92 -12.32 22.82
C ASP A 49 8.70 -12.29 21.30
N HIS A 50 8.07 -11.24 20.77
CA HIS A 50 7.86 -11.04 19.35
C HIS A 50 9.07 -10.44 18.62
N LEU A 51 10.13 -10.03 19.33
CA LEU A 51 11.31 -9.43 18.71
C LEU A 51 12.02 -10.42 17.76
N PRO A 52 12.24 -10.05 16.48
CA PRO A 52 12.97 -10.89 15.54
C PRO A 52 14.35 -11.29 16.04
N ALA A 53 14.81 -12.50 15.69
CA ALA A 53 16.16 -12.97 16.07
C ALA A 53 17.28 -12.10 15.48
N THR A 54 16.98 -11.29 14.46
CA THR A 54 17.89 -10.32 13.84
C THR A 54 18.15 -9.09 14.71
N VAL A 55 17.34 -8.83 15.74
CA VAL A 55 17.55 -7.72 16.67
C VAL A 55 18.78 -8.01 17.56
N PRO A 56 19.80 -7.13 17.58
CA PRO A 56 20.98 -7.32 18.41
C PRO A 56 20.65 -7.53 19.89
N ALA A 57 21.40 -8.41 20.55
CA ALA A 57 21.12 -8.82 21.93
C ALA A 57 21.11 -7.64 22.92
N ALA A 58 21.99 -6.65 22.72
CA ALA A 58 22.03 -5.44 23.55
C ALA A 58 20.75 -4.60 23.43
N VAL A 59 20.22 -4.46 22.20
CA VAL A 59 18.97 -3.73 21.95
C VAL A 59 17.77 -4.51 22.49
N ARG A 60 17.78 -5.84 22.36
CA ARG A 60 16.76 -6.72 22.96
C ARG A 60 16.71 -6.58 24.48
N ASP A 61 17.86 -6.58 25.15
CA ASP A 61 17.93 -6.40 26.61
C ASP A 61 17.38 -5.04 27.06
N LEU A 62 17.69 -3.96 26.33
CA LEU A 62 17.14 -2.64 26.59
C LEU A 62 15.61 -2.61 26.48
N ILE A 63 15.04 -3.25 25.44
CA ILE A 63 13.58 -3.35 25.26
C ILE A 63 12.94 -4.12 26.42
N VAL A 64 13.52 -5.27 26.80
CA VAL A 64 13.01 -6.09 27.91
C VAL A 64 13.01 -5.29 29.23
N ARG A 65 14.13 -4.62 29.55
CA ARG A 65 14.24 -3.83 30.80
C ARG A 65 13.34 -2.59 30.78
N ALA A 66 13.17 -1.94 29.64
CA ALA A 66 12.29 -0.78 29.52
C ALA A 66 10.81 -1.13 29.72
N LEU A 67 10.39 -2.34 29.36
CA LEU A 67 9.02 -2.83 29.56
C LEU A 67 8.79 -3.45 30.95
N SER A 68 9.75 -3.30 31.88
CA SER A 68 9.63 -3.77 33.26
C SER A 68 8.49 -3.06 34.01
N PRO A 69 7.72 -3.79 34.84
CA PRO A 69 6.77 -3.18 35.77
C PRO A 69 7.46 -2.36 36.87
N ASP A 70 8.74 -2.61 37.14
CA ASP A 70 9.57 -1.82 38.06
C ASP A 70 10.14 -0.58 37.36
N PRO A 71 9.71 0.66 37.72
CA PRO A 71 10.19 1.89 37.11
C PRO A 71 11.70 2.11 37.29
N ALA A 72 12.30 1.61 38.37
CA ALA A 72 13.72 1.79 38.67
C ALA A 72 14.64 0.89 37.81
N ALA A 73 14.09 -0.19 37.26
CA ALA A 73 14.81 -1.13 36.39
C ALA A 73 14.91 -0.66 34.93
N ARG A 74 14.14 0.37 34.54
CA ARG A 74 14.06 0.85 33.15
C ARG A 74 15.30 1.66 32.77
N PRO A 75 15.94 1.37 31.62
CA PRO A 75 17.07 2.16 31.13
C PRO A 75 16.65 3.60 30.84
N LYS A 76 17.56 4.53 31.04
CA LYS A 76 17.40 5.92 30.60
C LYS A 76 17.57 5.99 29.10
N ALA A 77 16.99 7.01 28.47
CA ALA A 77 17.18 7.26 27.03
C ALA A 77 18.66 7.29 26.62
N THR A 78 19.56 7.81 27.46
CA THR A 78 21.02 7.84 27.21
C THR A 78 21.68 6.47 27.14
N ASP A 79 21.06 5.44 27.74
CA ASP A 79 21.60 4.08 27.72
C ASP A 79 21.36 3.37 26.37
N TRP A 80 20.46 3.91 25.53
CA TRP A 80 20.12 3.35 24.22
C TRP A 80 21.11 3.75 23.13
N GLU A 81 21.68 4.95 23.22
CA GLU A 81 22.52 5.53 22.16
C GLU A 81 23.72 4.63 21.78
N PRO A 82 24.53 4.11 22.72
CA PRO A 82 25.67 3.26 22.36
C PRO A 82 25.23 1.96 21.67
N ALA A 83 24.18 1.32 22.18
CA ALA A 83 23.68 0.05 21.65
C ALA A 83 23.06 0.21 20.25
N LEU A 84 22.40 1.33 19.99
CA LEU A 84 21.81 1.63 18.69
C LEU A 84 22.86 2.02 17.65
N LEU A 85 23.90 2.76 18.04
CA LEU A 85 25.01 3.10 17.15
C LEU A 85 25.79 1.85 16.72
N GLU A 86 26.12 0.97 17.67
CA GLU A 86 26.79 -0.31 17.36
C GLU A 86 25.92 -1.22 16.48
N ALA A 87 24.61 -1.27 16.75
CA ALA A 87 23.66 -1.99 15.91
C ALA A 87 23.60 -1.42 14.48
N ALA A 88 23.67 -0.09 14.34
CA ALA A 88 23.63 0.57 13.04
C ALA A 88 24.89 0.33 12.20
N GLU A 89 26.07 0.24 12.83
CA GLU A 89 27.33 -0.08 12.13
C GLU A 89 27.32 -1.49 11.50
N THR A 90 26.58 -2.42 12.10
CA THR A 90 26.48 -3.81 11.65
C THR A 90 25.22 -4.09 10.80
N ALA A 91 24.32 -3.10 10.70
CA ALA A 91 23.10 -3.22 9.90
C ALA A 91 23.42 -3.17 8.40
N SER A 92 23.02 -4.20 7.66
CA SER A 92 23.11 -4.21 6.20
C SER A 92 21.88 -3.51 5.58
N PRO A 93 22.04 -2.56 4.64
CA PRO A 93 20.93 -1.87 3.98
C PRO A 93 20.25 -2.69 2.87
N ILE A 94 20.67 -3.94 2.66
CA ILE A 94 20.14 -4.81 1.61
C ILE A 94 19.03 -5.68 2.22
N PRO A 95 17.78 -5.64 1.69
CA PRO A 95 16.76 -6.60 2.07
C PRO A 95 17.27 -8.01 1.75
N GLN A 96 17.49 -8.83 2.78
CA GLN A 96 17.75 -10.25 2.55
C GLN A 96 16.46 -10.86 2.01
N SER A 97 16.46 -11.20 0.73
CA SER A 97 15.42 -12.02 0.13
C SER A 97 15.45 -13.39 0.80
N VAL A 98 14.50 -13.65 1.70
CA VAL A 98 14.25 -15.00 2.20
C VAL A 98 13.69 -15.80 1.01
N PRO A 99 14.39 -16.83 0.50
CA PRO A 99 13.83 -17.67 -0.54
C PRO A 99 12.59 -18.37 0.04
N PRO A 100 11.50 -18.55 -0.75
CA PRO A 100 10.36 -19.31 -0.27
C PRO A 100 10.84 -20.70 0.15
N GLN A 101 10.65 -21.03 1.43
CA GLN A 101 10.85 -22.39 1.91
C GLN A 101 9.88 -23.29 1.14
N GLY A 102 10.44 -24.15 0.30
CA GLY A 102 9.65 -25.17 -0.41
C GLY A 102 8.88 -26.03 0.60
N PRO A 103 7.73 -26.60 0.22
CA PRO A 103 6.93 -27.41 1.12
C PRO A 103 7.77 -28.60 1.62
N GLY A 104 8.07 -28.60 2.91
CA GLY A 104 8.65 -29.75 3.60
C GLY A 104 7.71 -30.96 3.47
N PRO A 105 8.25 -32.19 3.48
CA PRO A 105 7.46 -33.39 3.28
C PRO A 105 6.49 -33.57 4.44
N TYR A 106 5.20 -33.37 4.18
CA TYR A 106 4.14 -33.72 5.11
C TYR A 106 4.19 -35.20 5.43
N GLY A 107 4.28 -35.48 6.73
CA GLY A 107 4.13 -36.81 7.29
C GLY A 107 2.83 -37.47 6.83
N SER A 108 2.96 -38.76 6.55
CA SER A 108 1.93 -39.73 6.20
C SER A 108 0.57 -39.52 6.88
N SER A 109 -0.47 -39.30 6.08
CA SER A 109 -1.87 -39.49 6.48
C SER A 109 -2.19 -40.98 6.69
N PRO A 110 -3.07 -41.34 7.65
CA PRO A 110 -3.46 -42.73 7.86
C PRO A 110 -4.45 -43.20 6.78
N ARG A 111 -4.23 -44.44 6.30
CA ARG A 111 -5.11 -45.20 5.41
C ARG A 111 -6.54 -45.27 5.97
N MET A 112 -7.49 -44.71 5.23
CA MET A 112 -8.90 -45.08 5.37
C MET A 112 -9.18 -46.34 4.55
N MET A 113 -9.85 -47.29 5.19
CA MET A 113 -10.16 -48.63 4.71
C MET A 113 -11.33 -48.54 3.73
N GLU A 114 -11.09 -48.68 2.43
CA GLU A 114 -12.16 -48.65 1.43
C GLU A 114 -12.78 -50.05 1.26
N ARG A 115 -14.04 -50.17 1.67
CA ARG A 115 -14.91 -51.34 1.55
C ARG A 115 -15.48 -51.36 0.13
N GLY A 116 -15.16 -52.42 -0.62
CA GLY A 116 -15.50 -52.56 -2.03
C GLY A 116 -16.99 -52.72 -2.32
N ILE A 117 -17.38 -52.25 -3.52
CA ILE A 117 -18.57 -52.69 -4.24
C ILE A 117 -18.18 -52.84 -5.72
N SER A 118 -18.32 -54.06 -6.23
CA SER A 118 -18.07 -54.45 -7.62
C SER A 118 -19.23 -54.09 -8.54
N ALA A 119 -18.94 -53.71 -9.79
CA ALA A 119 -19.86 -53.86 -10.92
C ALA A 119 -19.07 -54.12 -12.23
N PRO A 120 -19.60 -54.92 -13.18
CA PRO A 120 -18.81 -55.58 -14.21
C PRO A 120 -18.76 -54.83 -15.56
N SER A 121 -17.69 -55.07 -16.32
CA SER A 121 -17.54 -54.63 -17.73
C SER A 121 -18.34 -55.51 -18.70
N PRO A 122 -18.75 -54.98 -19.88
CA PRO A 122 -18.98 -55.79 -21.06
C PRO A 122 -17.84 -55.67 -22.09
N ALA A 123 -17.60 -56.80 -22.74
CA ALA A 123 -16.53 -57.08 -23.68
C ALA A 123 -16.75 -56.51 -25.09
N MET A 124 -15.64 -56.32 -25.82
CA MET A 124 -15.59 -56.08 -27.26
C MET A 124 -16.00 -57.33 -28.06
N SER A 125 -16.58 -57.13 -29.24
CA SER A 125 -16.38 -58.05 -30.37
C SER A 125 -16.48 -57.35 -31.74
N THR A 126 -15.34 -57.37 -32.45
CA THR A 126 -15.12 -57.67 -33.89
C THR A 126 -15.80 -56.87 -35.02
N ALA A 127 -14.95 -56.29 -35.88
CA ALA A 127 -15.13 -55.75 -37.25
C ALA A 127 -15.41 -56.86 -38.32
N PRO A 128 -15.40 -56.68 -39.69
CA PRO A 128 -14.98 -55.54 -40.54
C PRO A 128 -15.77 -55.28 -41.87
N GLY A 129 -15.36 -54.27 -42.67
CA GLY A 129 -15.84 -54.09 -44.05
C GLY A 129 -15.29 -52.87 -44.84
N ASN A 130 -14.29 -53.14 -45.69
CA ASN A 130 -13.66 -52.35 -46.78
C ASN A 130 -14.65 -51.51 -47.66
N SER A 131 -14.34 -50.37 -48.31
CA SER A 131 -13.26 -50.11 -49.29
C SER A 131 -13.38 -48.68 -49.92
N ARG A 132 -12.22 -48.14 -50.39
CA ARG A 132 -11.96 -47.31 -51.61
C ARG A 132 -12.87 -46.07 -51.90
N GLY A 133 -12.40 -44.89 -52.30
CA GLY A 133 -11.09 -44.41 -52.76
C GLY A 133 -11.13 -42.94 -53.23
N ARG A 134 -9.99 -42.26 -53.13
CA ARG A 134 -9.31 -41.37 -54.11
C ARG A 134 -10.04 -40.19 -54.82
N THR A 135 -9.35 -39.02 -54.75
CA THR A 135 -9.14 -37.93 -55.75
C THR A 135 -10.31 -36.98 -56.08
N ALA A 136 -10.19 -35.66 -56.35
CA ALA A 136 -9.08 -34.69 -56.41
C ALA A 136 -9.64 -33.23 -56.46
N ILE A 137 -8.83 -32.27 -55.96
CA ILE A 137 -8.47 -30.92 -56.45
C ILE A 137 -9.41 -30.18 -57.44
N ILE A 138 -9.80 -28.92 -57.11
CA ILE A 138 -9.70 -27.73 -58.00
C ILE A 138 -9.36 -26.47 -57.16
N ALA A 139 -8.41 -25.69 -57.67
CA ALA A 139 -7.84 -24.45 -57.16
C ALA A 139 -8.61 -23.19 -57.59
N ALA A 140 -8.44 -22.09 -56.86
CA ALA A 140 -8.34 -20.75 -57.45
C ALA A 140 -7.60 -19.79 -56.51
N SER A 141 -6.68 -19.05 -57.11
CA SER A 141 -5.63 -18.21 -56.54
C SER A 141 -5.88 -16.73 -56.82
N VAL A 142 -5.49 -15.83 -55.91
CA VAL A 142 -5.10 -14.44 -56.22
C VAL A 142 -3.85 -14.08 -55.40
N VAL A 143 -2.90 -13.45 -56.08
CA VAL A 143 -1.47 -13.27 -55.74
C VAL A 143 -1.14 -11.77 -55.63
N LEU A 144 0.00 -11.46 -54.99
CA LEU A 144 0.78 -10.18 -54.97
C LEU A 144 0.24 -9.11 -54.01
N VAL A 145 1.01 -8.50 -53.10
CA VAL A 145 2.37 -7.92 -53.19
C VAL A 145 3.01 -7.86 -51.78
N LEU A 146 4.35 -7.76 -51.71
CA LEU A 146 5.22 -7.36 -50.58
C LEU A 146 6.10 -8.47 -49.98
N GLY A 147 6.92 -9.05 -50.84
CA GLY A 147 8.20 -9.64 -50.44
C GLY A 147 9.31 -9.00 -51.26
N LEU A 148 9.97 -7.99 -50.71
CA LEU A 148 11.31 -7.55 -51.11
C LEU A 148 11.90 -6.72 -49.96
N LEU A 149 13.13 -7.06 -49.59
CA LEU A 149 14.00 -6.45 -48.56
C LEU A 149 14.03 -7.11 -47.17
N ALA A 150 14.19 -8.43 -47.15
CA ALA A 150 14.93 -9.07 -46.07
C ALA A 150 15.69 -10.28 -46.62
N THR A 151 16.95 -10.07 -47.01
CA THR A 151 18.10 -10.99 -46.84
C THR A 151 19.24 -10.55 -47.75
N LEU A 152 20.29 -9.95 -47.18
CA LEU A 152 21.70 -10.27 -47.45
C LEU A 152 22.61 -9.23 -46.77
N LEU A 153 23.18 -9.60 -45.61
CA LEU A 153 24.63 -9.75 -45.45
C LEU A 153 24.97 -10.05 -43.99
N VAL A 154 25.44 -11.28 -43.78
CA VAL A 154 26.04 -11.80 -42.56
C VAL A 154 27.57 -11.70 -42.72
N VAL A 155 28.23 -11.24 -41.65
CA VAL A 155 29.67 -11.36 -41.33
C VAL A 155 30.63 -10.46 -42.11
N PHE A 156 31.14 -9.42 -41.42
CA PHE A 156 32.57 -9.16 -41.21
C PHE A 156 32.68 -8.05 -40.14
N TRP A 157 33.16 -8.40 -38.94
CA TRP A 157 33.57 -7.43 -37.91
C TRP A 157 35.06 -7.14 -38.09
N PRO A 158 35.48 -5.92 -38.45
CA PRO A 158 36.85 -5.48 -38.22
C PRO A 158 36.95 -4.87 -36.81
N LYS A 159 37.88 -5.39 -36.00
CA LYS A 159 38.46 -4.65 -34.88
C LYS A 159 39.09 -3.37 -35.44
N GLY A 160 38.51 -2.22 -35.09
CA GLY A 160 39.08 -0.89 -35.34
C GLY A 160 39.16 -0.12 -34.04
N SER A 161 40.39 0.09 -33.56
CA SER A 161 40.74 1.08 -32.56
C SER A 161 40.54 2.49 -33.13
N GLY A 162 39.72 3.31 -32.46
CA GLY A 162 39.52 4.71 -32.78
C GLY A 162 39.14 5.49 -31.53
N GLU A 163 40.08 6.31 -31.06
CA GLU A 163 39.95 7.25 -29.95
C GLU A 163 38.89 8.33 -30.19
N SER A 164 38.23 8.68 -29.06
CA SER A 164 37.78 10.02 -28.68
C SER A 164 36.70 10.73 -29.50
N ALA A 165 35.47 10.67 -28.97
CA ALA A 165 34.77 11.87 -28.50
C ALA A 165 33.69 11.44 -27.48
N ALA A 166 34.12 11.15 -26.25
CA ALA A 166 33.21 11.30 -25.12
C ALA A 166 32.92 12.80 -25.01
N ALA A 167 31.74 13.22 -25.49
CA ALA A 167 31.19 14.51 -25.11
C ALA A 167 30.96 14.44 -23.60
N SER A 168 31.96 14.87 -22.84
CA SER A 168 31.78 15.24 -21.44
C SER A 168 30.92 16.50 -21.44
N GLY A 169 29.60 16.32 -21.48
CA GLY A 169 28.68 17.37 -21.08
C GLY A 169 29.03 17.71 -19.64
N SER A 170 29.38 18.96 -19.40
CA SER A 170 29.60 19.49 -18.07
C SER A 170 28.29 19.45 -17.29
N ASP A 171 27.97 18.31 -16.67
CA ASP A 171 26.78 18.12 -15.83
C ASP A 171 27.08 18.64 -14.42
N GLY A 172 27.56 19.88 -14.36
CA GLY A 172 27.71 20.61 -13.11
C GLY A 172 26.36 21.21 -12.70
N PRO A 173 26.14 21.48 -11.41
CA PRO A 173 24.94 22.18 -10.96
C PRO A 173 24.74 23.48 -11.73
N VAL A 174 23.55 23.64 -12.31
CA VAL A 174 23.17 24.81 -13.10
C VAL A 174 22.60 25.86 -12.16
N ALA A 175 22.95 27.13 -12.36
CA ALA A 175 22.35 28.23 -11.61
C ALA A 175 20.85 28.37 -11.97
N VAL A 176 20.00 28.39 -10.95
CA VAL A 176 18.54 28.48 -11.08
C VAL A 176 18.03 29.73 -10.36
N THR A 177 17.05 30.40 -10.95
CA THR A 177 16.35 31.57 -10.39
C THR A 177 14.85 31.34 -10.36
N LYS A 178 14.15 31.93 -9.39
CA LYS A 178 12.69 31.81 -9.25
C LYS A 178 11.99 32.21 -10.56
N CYS A 179 11.12 31.34 -11.06
CA CYS A 179 10.26 31.64 -12.19
C CYS A 179 9.01 32.38 -11.69
N PRO A 180 8.58 33.48 -12.34
CA PRO A 180 7.34 34.17 -11.99
C PRO A 180 6.08 33.38 -12.37
N THR A 181 6.22 32.38 -13.25
CA THR A 181 5.14 31.49 -13.66
C THR A 181 5.28 30.15 -12.95
N ALA A 182 4.18 29.64 -12.37
CA ALA A 182 4.18 28.34 -11.69
C ALA A 182 4.66 27.20 -12.62
N PRO A 183 5.37 26.20 -12.07
CA PRO A 183 5.80 25.04 -12.85
C PRO A 183 4.59 24.15 -13.18
N SER A 184 4.77 23.25 -14.14
CA SER A 184 3.82 22.17 -14.38
C SER A 184 4.29 20.88 -13.69
N LEU A 185 3.36 20.19 -13.05
CA LEU A 185 3.56 18.89 -12.42
C LEU A 185 2.79 17.83 -13.20
N GLN A 186 3.46 16.76 -13.58
CA GLN A 186 2.84 15.58 -14.19
C GLN A 186 2.99 14.40 -13.25
N VAL A 187 1.89 13.71 -12.95
CA VAL A 187 1.92 12.45 -12.18
C VAL A 187 2.53 11.37 -13.08
N VAL A 188 3.63 10.79 -12.63
CA VAL A 188 4.33 9.69 -13.32
C VAL A 188 3.87 8.35 -12.77
N HIS A 189 3.83 8.24 -11.45
CA HIS A 189 3.49 7.01 -10.75
C HIS A 189 2.85 7.33 -9.40
N THR A 190 2.06 6.38 -8.89
CA THR A 190 1.37 6.50 -7.61
C THR A 190 1.45 5.16 -6.88
N SER A 191 1.78 5.19 -5.60
CA SER A 191 1.79 4.01 -4.74
C SER A 191 1.28 4.35 -3.34
N GLU A 192 0.88 3.34 -2.59
CA GLU A 192 0.55 3.50 -1.17
C GLU A 192 1.76 3.12 -0.31
N SER A 193 1.99 3.90 0.74
CA SER A 193 2.99 3.65 1.78
C SER A 193 2.33 3.77 3.16
N PRO A 194 2.99 3.32 4.23
CA PRO A 194 2.50 3.56 5.59
C PRO A 194 2.34 5.06 5.94
N GLN A 195 2.94 5.96 5.16
CA GLN A 195 2.89 7.39 5.37
C GLN A 195 1.76 8.07 4.59
N GLY A 196 1.17 7.40 3.59
CA GLY A 196 0.05 7.89 2.80
C GLY A 196 0.13 7.48 1.33
N LEU A 197 -0.39 8.33 0.46
CA LEU A 197 -0.29 8.19 -0.98
C LEU A 197 1.01 8.84 -1.48
N ASP A 198 1.95 8.04 -1.95
CA ASP A 198 3.16 8.50 -2.61
C ASP A 198 2.85 8.82 -4.07
N VAL A 199 3.21 10.02 -4.51
CA VAL A 199 3.01 10.49 -5.89
C VAL A 199 4.32 10.99 -6.47
N ASP A 200 4.76 10.31 -7.52
CA ASP A 200 5.98 10.67 -8.24
C ASP A 200 5.62 11.73 -9.28
N PHE A 201 6.15 12.93 -9.12
CA PHE A 201 5.94 14.03 -10.05
C PHE A 201 7.14 14.28 -10.95
N GLN A 202 6.89 14.46 -12.24
CA GLN A 202 7.79 15.18 -13.13
C GLN A 202 7.45 16.68 -13.09
N ILE A 203 8.37 17.48 -12.55
CA ILE A 203 8.23 18.93 -12.42
C ILE A 203 8.98 19.60 -13.58
N SER A 204 8.34 20.51 -14.30
CA SER A 204 9.00 21.30 -15.34
C SER A 204 8.73 22.79 -15.19
N SER A 205 9.80 23.59 -15.29
CA SER A 205 9.72 25.04 -15.32
C SER A 205 9.42 25.54 -16.73
N PRO A 206 8.51 26.52 -16.91
CA PRO A 206 8.32 27.21 -18.18
C PRO A 206 9.43 28.26 -18.44
N CYS A 207 10.23 28.62 -17.43
CA CYS A 207 11.30 29.59 -17.56
C CYS A 207 12.61 28.94 -18.04
N SER A 208 13.31 29.63 -18.94
CA SER A 208 14.64 29.21 -19.43
C SER A 208 15.72 29.18 -18.35
N GLY A 209 15.50 29.86 -17.21
CA GLY A 209 16.39 29.86 -16.05
C GLY A 209 16.03 28.84 -14.96
N GLY A 210 15.11 27.90 -15.23
CA GLY A 210 14.62 26.94 -14.24
C GLY A 210 13.56 27.54 -13.30
N ASP A 211 13.33 26.92 -12.14
CA ASP A 211 12.46 27.46 -11.09
C ASP A 211 12.93 27.06 -9.69
N VAL A 212 12.60 27.87 -8.69
CA VAL A 212 12.87 27.63 -7.27
C VAL A 212 11.54 27.47 -6.52
N LEU A 213 11.27 26.27 -6.03
CA LEU A 213 10.12 25.97 -5.18
C LEU A 213 10.60 25.95 -3.73
N ALA A 214 10.42 27.06 -3.03
CA ALA A 214 10.91 27.25 -1.67
C ALA A 214 9.85 27.88 -0.75
N ASN A 215 8.59 27.62 -1.08
CA ASN A 215 7.44 28.21 -0.40
C ASN A 215 7.15 27.46 0.91
N THR A 216 6.85 28.20 1.97
CA THR A 216 6.48 27.66 3.30
C THR A 216 5.13 26.93 3.33
N ALA A 217 4.28 27.13 2.31
CA ALA A 217 2.96 26.51 2.19
C ALA A 217 2.57 26.35 0.71
N MET A 218 3.26 25.46 0.00
CA MET A 218 2.94 25.11 -1.39
C MET A 218 1.81 24.08 -1.42
N ARG A 219 0.59 24.48 -1.80
CA ARG A 219 -0.52 23.54 -1.98
C ARG A 219 -0.41 22.85 -3.33
N ILE A 220 -0.39 21.52 -3.34
CA ILE A 220 -0.60 20.70 -4.54
C ILE A 220 -1.99 20.09 -4.46
N SER A 221 -2.79 20.21 -5.52
CA SER A 221 -4.11 19.58 -5.62
C SER A 221 -4.20 18.76 -6.90
N ILE A 222 -4.60 17.51 -6.76
CA ILE A 222 -4.83 16.53 -7.83
C ILE A 222 -6.33 16.32 -7.96
N THR A 223 -6.84 16.42 -9.17
CA THR A 223 -8.25 16.18 -9.49
C THR A 223 -8.39 15.24 -10.68
N ASN A 224 -9.51 14.53 -10.77
CA ASN A 224 -9.91 13.77 -11.95
C ASN A 224 -11.28 14.27 -12.43
N ASN A 225 -11.33 14.85 -13.64
CA ASN A 225 -12.57 15.40 -14.21
C ASN A 225 -13.33 16.35 -13.25
N GLY A 226 -12.58 17.13 -12.45
CA GLY A 226 -13.14 18.05 -11.45
C GLY A 226 -13.46 17.43 -10.08
N SER A 227 -13.32 16.11 -9.91
CA SER A 227 -13.42 15.45 -8.60
C SER A 227 -12.08 15.50 -7.86
N ASP A 228 -12.10 15.79 -6.56
CA ASP A 228 -10.91 15.83 -5.73
C ASP A 228 -10.32 14.43 -5.54
N VAL A 229 -9.01 14.28 -5.81
CA VAL A 229 -8.27 13.02 -5.66
C VAL A 229 -7.32 13.10 -4.47
N ALA A 230 -6.51 14.16 -4.42
CA ALA A 230 -5.62 14.44 -3.31
C ALA A 230 -5.32 15.94 -3.23
N SER A 231 -5.13 16.49 -2.04
CA SER A 231 -4.71 17.86 -1.85
C SER A 231 -3.95 18.01 -0.54
N ALA A 232 -2.74 18.55 -0.61
CA ALA A 232 -1.84 18.70 0.53
C ALA A 232 -1.03 20.00 0.42
N ILE A 233 -0.61 20.55 1.56
CA ILE A 233 0.24 21.75 1.66
C ILE A 233 1.66 21.34 2.03
N PHE A 234 2.65 21.57 1.17
CA PHE A 234 4.04 21.21 1.42
C PHE A 234 4.87 22.43 1.81
N ASP A 235 5.55 22.37 2.97
CA ASP A 235 6.61 23.32 3.36
C ASP A 235 7.94 22.96 2.70
N LEU A 236 8.34 23.73 1.68
CA LEU A 236 9.60 23.59 0.97
C LEU A 236 10.65 24.64 1.40
N SER A 237 10.43 25.34 2.52
CA SER A 237 11.33 26.42 2.94
C SER A 237 12.70 25.93 3.42
N GLN A 238 12.75 24.76 4.05
CA GLN A 238 13.99 24.17 4.56
C GLN A 238 14.73 23.35 3.50
N ASN A 239 13.97 22.69 2.61
CA ASN A 239 14.49 21.85 1.54
C ASN A 239 13.90 22.31 0.20
N PRO A 240 14.36 23.46 -0.34
CA PRO A 240 13.84 24.00 -1.58
C PRO A 240 14.15 23.08 -2.76
N LEU A 241 13.22 23.00 -3.72
CA LEU A 241 13.41 22.29 -4.98
C LEU A 241 13.87 23.27 -6.05
N LEU A 242 15.07 23.06 -6.56
CA LEU A 242 15.65 23.89 -7.63
C LEU A 242 15.56 23.12 -8.95
N VAL A 243 14.49 23.41 -9.69
CA VAL A 243 14.12 22.74 -10.94
C VAL A 243 15.05 23.24 -12.05
N PRO A 244 15.88 22.38 -12.67
CA PRO A 244 16.77 22.79 -13.74
C PRO A 244 15.99 23.17 -15.00
N PRO A 245 16.56 24.01 -15.88
CA PRO A 245 15.96 24.32 -17.16
C PRO A 245 15.91 23.08 -18.07
N SER A 246 14.83 22.95 -18.84
CA SER A 246 14.61 21.95 -19.91
C SER A 246 14.55 20.47 -19.50
N GLN A 247 15.31 20.00 -18.52
CA GLN A 247 15.30 18.60 -18.07
C GLN A 247 14.16 18.31 -17.07
N GLY A 248 13.74 19.32 -16.31
CA GLY A 248 12.79 19.14 -15.22
C GLY A 248 13.38 18.38 -14.02
N LEU A 249 12.53 18.03 -13.07
CA LEU A 249 12.93 17.42 -11.80
C LEU A 249 11.92 16.33 -11.42
N ALA A 250 12.38 15.10 -11.21
CA ALA A 250 11.54 14.03 -10.68
C ALA A 250 11.56 14.06 -9.15
N ARG A 251 10.40 14.11 -8.50
CA ARG A 251 10.29 14.12 -7.03
C ARG A 251 9.05 13.42 -6.53
N ASP A 252 9.21 12.71 -5.43
CA ASP A 252 8.12 12.00 -4.77
C ASP A 252 7.54 12.88 -3.67
N PHE A 253 6.21 12.99 -3.65
CA PHE A 253 5.45 13.73 -2.65
C PHE A 253 4.50 12.77 -1.93
N VAL A 254 4.55 12.77 -0.61
CA VAL A 254 3.65 11.96 0.21
C VAL A 254 2.43 12.78 0.62
N PHE A 255 1.26 12.35 0.20
CA PHE A 255 -0.03 12.85 0.64
C PHE A 255 -0.47 12.02 1.85
N PRO A 256 -0.37 12.55 3.09
CA PRO A 256 -0.74 11.79 4.29
C PRO A 256 -2.22 11.47 4.35
N ALA A 257 -2.61 10.65 5.33
CA ALA A 257 -4.02 10.43 5.66
C ALA A 257 -4.81 11.74 5.72
N ASP A 258 -6.08 11.68 5.30
CA ASP A 258 -7.01 12.81 5.17
C ASP A 258 -6.66 13.85 4.09
N SER A 259 -5.56 13.66 3.34
CA SER A 259 -5.16 14.51 2.21
C SER A 259 -5.32 13.84 0.84
N TYR A 260 -5.83 12.61 0.80
CA TYR A 260 -6.19 11.88 -0.41
C TYR A 260 -7.47 11.07 -0.18
N TRP A 261 -8.24 10.88 -1.25
CA TRP A 261 -9.58 10.28 -1.18
C TRP A 261 -9.76 9.13 -2.18
N MET A 262 -8.69 8.68 -2.83
CA MET A 262 -8.71 7.59 -3.79
C MET A 262 -7.44 6.75 -3.62
N PRO A 263 -7.53 5.41 -3.69
CA PRO A 263 -6.38 4.53 -3.54
C PRO A 263 -5.50 4.50 -4.80
N ALA A 264 -4.21 4.28 -4.63
CA ALA A 264 -3.22 4.41 -5.71
C ALA A 264 -3.49 3.50 -6.92
N ASP A 265 -4.00 2.28 -6.69
CA ASP A 265 -4.30 1.32 -7.75
C ASP A 265 -5.40 1.81 -8.70
N LEU A 266 -6.28 2.68 -8.22
CA LEU A 266 -7.32 3.31 -9.05
C LEU A 266 -6.84 4.58 -9.76
N LEU A 267 -5.71 5.16 -9.35
CA LEU A 267 -5.16 6.38 -9.97
C LEU A 267 -4.44 6.11 -11.28
N SER A 268 -3.89 4.92 -11.42
CA SER A 268 -3.15 4.49 -12.60
C SER A 268 -4.03 4.54 -13.87
N GLY A 269 -3.62 5.34 -14.85
CA GLY A 269 -4.34 5.49 -16.13
C GLY A 269 -5.51 6.48 -16.10
N MET A 270 -5.75 7.15 -14.97
CA MET A 270 -6.73 8.23 -14.90
C MET A 270 -6.19 9.53 -15.53
N GLY A 271 -7.09 10.34 -16.10
CA GLY A 271 -6.80 11.72 -16.51
C GLY A 271 -6.67 12.64 -15.30
N LEU A 272 -5.51 12.60 -14.64
CA LEU A 272 -5.23 13.43 -13.46
C LEU A 272 -4.80 14.84 -13.87
N ASN A 273 -5.36 15.85 -13.19
CA ASN A 273 -5.00 17.24 -13.37
C ASN A 273 -4.39 17.76 -12.07
N VAL A 274 -3.20 18.34 -12.16
CA VAL A 274 -2.45 18.86 -11.02
C VAL A 274 -2.46 20.38 -11.06
N SER A 275 -2.75 20.99 -9.92
CA SER A 275 -2.67 22.45 -9.74
C SER A 275 -1.82 22.78 -8.52
N ILE A 276 -1.10 23.89 -8.59
CA ILE A 276 -0.25 24.40 -7.51
C ILE A 276 -0.74 25.77 -7.09
N ALA A 277 -0.75 26.02 -5.78
CA ALA A 277 -0.88 27.35 -5.21
C ALA A 277 0.23 27.61 -4.19
N GLU A 278 0.92 28.74 -4.33
CA GLU A 278 1.94 29.20 -3.39
C GLU A 278 1.29 30.12 -2.34
N ASN A 279 0.80 29.54 -1.24
CA ASN A 279 0.04 30.29 -0.22
C ASN A 279 0.92 30.88 0.89
N GLY A 280 2.19 30.45 0.97
CA GLY A 280 3.14 30.89 1.98
C GLY A 280 4.15 31.91 1.46
N SER A 281 5.15 32.19 2.29
CA SER A 281 6.30 33.03 1.93
C SER A 281 7.40 32.23 1.24
N GLN A 282 8.09 32.87 0.30
CA GLN A 282 9.27 32.33 -0.38
C GLN A 282 10.52 32.51 0.50
N SER A 283 11.28 31.43 0.75
CA SER A 283 12.49 31.48 1.59
C SER A 283 13.77 31.82 0.81
N VAL A 284 13.89 31.38 -0.45
CA VAL A 284 15.04 31.67 -1.33
C VAL A 284 14.58 31.95 -2.77
N ALA A 285 15.30 32.83 -3.48
CA ALA A 285 14.95 33.22 -4.85
C ALA A 285 15.90 32.64 -5.93
N SER A 286 17.04 32.07 -5.53
CA SER A 286 18.02 31.49 -6.45
C SER A 286 18.91 30.46 -5.74
N GLY A 287 19.57 29.61 -6.52
CA GLY A 287 20.53 28.62 -6.04
C GLY A 287 21.04 27.71 -7.14
N GLU A 288 21.58 26.56 -6.76
CA GLU A 288 22.07 25.52 -7.67
C GLU A 288 21.03 24.41 -7.89
N SER A 289 20.92 23.91 -9.13
CA SER A 289 19.94 22.90 -9.51
C SER A 289 20.02 21.64 -8.64
N SER A 290 18.87 21.12 -8.26
CA SER A 290 18.77 19.88 -7.49
C SER A 290 19.07 18.63 -8.35
N SER A 291 19.52 17.55 -7.70
CA SER A 291 19.73 16.26 -8.38
C SER A 291 18.44 15.79 -9.08
N PRO A 292 18.48 15.29 -10.32
CA PRO A 292 17.29 14.80 -11.02
C PRO A 292 16.55 13.69 -10.26
N ASN A 293 17.28 12.83 -9.56
CA ASN A 293 16.77 11.65 -8.84
C ASN A 293 16.86 11.85 -7.32
N GLY A 294 16.13 12.84 -6.80
CA GLY A 294 16.07 13.11 -5.36
C GLY A 294 14.97 12.31 -4.67
N GLY A 295 15.19 11.95 -3.40
CA GLY A 295 14.27 11.16 -2.61
C GLY A 295 12.99 11.90 -2.18
N VAL A 296 12.24 11.22 -1.31
CA VAL A 296 10.89 11.60 -0.87
C VAL A 296 10.84 12.95 -0.14
N ILE A 297 9.88 13.80 -0.52
CA ILE A 297 9.57 15.04 0.17
C ILE A 297 8.50 14.78 1.23
N LEU A 298 8.95 14.72 2.49
CA LEU A 298 8.09 14.68 3.68
C LEU A 298 7.88 16.08 4.23
N ALA A 299 7.25 16.95 3.45
CA ALA A 299 6.85 18.24 3.98
C ALA A 299 5.57 18.10 4.83
N SER A 300 5.37 18.99 5.79
CA SER A 300 4.19 18.96 6.67
C SER A 300 2.91 19.23 5.88
N ALA A 301 2.29 18.17 5.37
CA ALA A 301 1.06 18.20 4.58
C ALA A 301 -0.19 18.36 5.45
N ALA A 302 -0.91 19.47 5.27
CA ALA A 302 -2.23 19.70 5.85
C ALA A 302 -3.32 19.51 4.79
N ALA A 303 -4.42 18.82 5.18
CA ALA A 303 -5.61 18.64 4.35
C ALA A 303 -6.35 19.97 4.17
N PRO A 304 -6.56 20.44 2.93
CA PRO A 304 -7.13 21.76 2.68
C PRO A 304 -8.59 21.73 2.18
N VAL A 305 -9.27 20.58 2.27
CA VAL A 305 -10.64 20.42 1.75
C VAL A 305 -11.68 21.00 2.69
N SER A 306 -12.48 21.93 2.16
CA SER A 306 -13.77 22.29 2.73
C SER A 306 -14.76 21.15 2.45
N ASN A 307 -15.56 20.74 3.43
CA ASN A 307 -16.51 19.62 3.33
C ASN A 307 -15.87 18.23 3.11
N LEU A 308 -14.89 17.89 3.95
CA LEU A 308 -14.22 16.58 3.95
C LEU A 308 -15.21 15.39 3.89
N ASP A 309 -16.29 15.46 4.65
CA ASP A 309 -17.25 14.35 4.79
C ASP A 309 -18.10 14.15 3.52
N GLY A 310 -18.41 15.22 2.79
CA GLY A 310 -19.06 15.13 1.48
C GLY A 310 -18.14 14.49 0.44
N THR A 311 -16.92 15.02 0.30
CA THR A 311 -15.90 14.47 -0.62
C THR A 311 -15.61 13.00 -0.31
N ALA A 312 -15.47 12.65 0.96
CA ALA A 312 -15.24 11.26 1.36
C ALA A 312 -16.42 10.34 0.99
N GLY A 313 -17.67 10.82 1.09
CA GLY A 313 -18.85 10.07 0.67
C GLY A 313 -18.88 9.79 -0.84
N ASP A 314 -18.57 10.79 -1.66
CA ASP A 314 -18.45 10.65 -3.11
C ASP A 314 -17.33 9.67 -3.48
N SER A 315 -16.19 9.76 -2.78
CA SER A 315 -15.06 8.85 -2.95
C SER A 315 -15.39 7.40 -2.57
N LEU A 316 -16.03 7.16 -1.43
CA LEU A 316 -16.47 5.81 -1.04
C LEU A 316 -17.37 5.20 -2.13
N ARG A 317 -18.28 5.99 -2.71
CA ARG A 317 -19.12 5.53 -3.81
C ARG A 317 -18.31 5.24 -5.07
N SER A 318 -17.38 6.13 -5.44
CA SER A 318 -16.50 5.96 -6.61
C SER A 318 -15.66 4.69 -6.51
N ILE A 319 -15.02 4.47 -5.35
CA ILE A 319 -14.20 3.29 -5.06
C ILE A 319 -15.06 2.02 -5.13
N ALA A 320 -16.21 1.99 -4.46
CA ALA A 320 -17.11 0.83 -4.49
C ALA A 320 -17.60 0.50 -5.90
N ASN A 321 -17.92 1.53 -6.71
CA ASN A 321 -18.31 1.35 -8.11
C ASN A 321 -17.18 0.80 -8.97
N SER A 322 -15.95 1.28 -8.76
CA SER A 322 -14.75 0.78 -9.45
C SER A 322 -14.49 -0.69 -9.09
N ASP A 323 -14.53 -1.02 -7.80
CA ASP A 323 -14.28 -2.36 -7.28
C ASP A 323 -15.38 -3.37 -7.66
N ARG A 324 -16.60 -2.90 -7.97
CA ARG A 324 -17.79 -3.75 -8.23
C ARG A 324 -17.52 -4.85 -9.25
N SER A 325 -16.85 -4.54 -10.37
CA SER A 325 -16.57 -5.51 -11.42
C SER A 325 -15.66 -6.64 -10.93
N ALA A 326 -14.59 -6.31 -10.21
CA ALA A 326 -13.67 -7.27 -9.61
C ALA A 326 -14.35 -8.13 -8.53
N VAL A 327 -15.19 -7.51 -7.69
CA VAL A 327 -15.96 -8.26 -6.67
C VAL A 327 -16.95 -9.22 -7.35
N SER A 328 -17.71 -8.75 -8.33
CA SER A 328 -18.74 -9.56 -9.00
C SER A 328 -18.18 -10.75 -9.81
N SER A 329 -17.00 -10.58 -10.41
CA SER A 329 -16.38 -11.62 -11.24
C SER A 329 -15.45 -12.55 -10.45
N GLY A 330 -14.81 -12.03 -9.40
CA GLY A 330 -13.74 -12.74 -8.67
C GLY A 330 -14.09 -13.18 -7.26
N LEU A 331 -15.00 -12.47 -6.56
CA LEU A 331 -15.27 -12.70 -5.14
C LEU A 331 -16.70 -13.19 -4.86
N ALA A 332 -17.65 -12.93 -5.76
CA ALA A 332 -19.03 -13.33 -5.60
C ALA A 332 -19.18 -14.86 -5.49
N ASP A 333 -20.13 -15.28 -4.67
CA ASP A 333 -20.47 -16.68 -4.38
C ASP A 333 -19.30 -17.50 -3.80
N ARG A 334 -18.34 -16.81 -3.17
CA ARG A 334 -17.22 -17.39 -2.41
C ARG A 334 -17.09 -16.76 -1.03
N TRP A 335 -16.52 -17.53 -0.09
CA TRP A 335 -16.21 -17.04 1.24
C TRP A 335 -14.99 -16.11 1.19
N ILE A 336 -15.09 -14.95 1.81
CA ILE A 336 -14.03 -13.94 1.89
C ILE A 336 -13.92 -13.39 3.31
N PRO A 337 -12.72 -12.91 3.73
CA PRO A 337 -12.58 -12.16 4.97
C PRO A 337 -13.17 -10.76 4.79
N GLN A 338 -14.18 -10.43 5.60
CA GLN A 338 -14.66 -9.07 5.78
C GLN A 338 -13.96 -8.47 7.00
N ILE A 339 -13.23 -7.38 6.80
CA ILE A 339 -12.32 -6.79 7.79
C ILE A 339 -12.77 -5.41 8.28
N SER A 340 -13.84 -4.87 7.72
CA SER A 340 -14.56 -3.71 8.29
C SER A 340 -15.99 -3.67 7.76
N SER A 341 -16.90 -3.13 8.59
CA SER A 341 -18.28 -2.82 8.24
C SER A 341 -18.72 -1.60 9.05
N LYS A 342 -18.83 -0.45 8.38
CA LYS A 342 -19.13 0.83 9.01
C LYS A 342 -20.23 1.56 8.24
N ARG A 343 -21.02 2.37 8.94
CA ARG A 343 -22.02 3.27 8.34
C ARG A 343 -21.97 4.62 9.01
N VAL A 344 -22.45 5.64 8.31
CA VAL A 344 -22.52 7.00 8.86
C VAL A 344 -23.39 7.01 10.13
N GLY A 345 -22.89 7.63 11.19
CA GLY A 345 -23.56 7.73 12.49
C GLY A 345 -23.41 6.49 13.39
N LEU A 346 -22.69 5.45 12.96
CA LEU A 346 -22.32 4.34 13.83
C LEU A 346 -21.43 4.86 14.97
N VAL A 347 -21.68 4.42 16.20
CA VAL A 347 -20.82 4.71 17.36
C VAL A 347 -20.13 3.40 17.77
N ALA A 348 -18.84 3.31 17.48
CA ALA A 348 -18.02 2.13 17.75
C ALA A 348 -16.56 2.55 17.97
N GLU A 349 -15.80 1.79 18.76
CA GLU A 349 -14.37 2.05 19.00
C GLU A 349 -14.11 3.48 19.53
N GLY A 350 -15.06 4.03 20.32
CA GLY A 350 -14.98 5.39 20.86
C GLY A 350 -15.18 6.52 19.82
N THR A 351 -15.59 6.18 18.60
CA THR A 351 -15.74 7.11 17.47
C THR A 351 -17.18 7.13 16.96
N THR A 352 -17.69 8.31 16.60
CA THR A 352 -18.86 8.44 15.73
C THR A 352 -18.38 8.48 14.28
N TRP A 353 -18.75 7.48 13.50
CA TRP A 353 -18.23 7.28 12.15
C TRP A 353 -18.92 8.21 11.15
N GLY A 354 -18.18 9.14 10.56
CA GLY A 354 -18.54 9.89 9.35
C GLY A 354 -17.96 9.23 8.10
N ASN A 355 -18.22 9.80 6.93
CA ASN A 355 -17.65 9.28 5.68
C ASN A 355 -16.12 9.41 5.67
N ALA A 356 -15.58 10.50 6.23
CA ALA A 356 -14.14 10.73 6.33
C ALA A 356 -13.46 9.62 7.14
N GLU A 357 -14.03 9.26 8.29
CA GLU A 357 -13.52 8.15 9.13
C GLU A 357 -13.55 6.82 8.39
N ILE A 358 -14.65 6.52 7.72
CA ILE A 358 -14.86 5.26 7.00
C ILE A 358 -13.88 5.15 5.82
N LEU A 359 -13.73 6.22 5.04
CA LEU A 359 -12.80 6.24 3.91
C LEU A 359 -11.36 6.07 4.39
N ARG A 360 -10.97 6.79 5.45
CA ARG A 360 -9.63 6.68 6.03
C ARG A 360 -9.35 5.26 6.53
N GLU A 361 -10.29 4.62 7.21
CA GLU A 361 -10.15 3.22 7.62
C GLU A 361 -10.00 2.30 6.39
N HIS A 362 -10.85 2.48 5.38
CA HIS A 362 -10.76 1.68 4.15
C HIS A 362 -9.39 1.81 3.46
N LEU A 363 -8.89 3.03 3.26
CA LEU A 363 -7.60 3.29 2.62
C LEU A 363 -6.45 2.69 3.44
N ALA A 364 -6.49 2.81 4.77
CA ALA A 364 -5.49 2.19 5.64
C ALA A 364 -5.50 0.65 5.56
N LEU A 365 -6.70 0.04 5.52
CA LEU A 365 -6.83 -1.40 5.34
C LEU A 365 -6.36 -1.86 3.95
N ARG A 366 -6.61 -1.07 2.90
CA ARG A 366 -6.20 -1.36 1.53
C ARG A 366 -4.69 -1.27 1.32
N ALA A 367 -4.03 -0.31 1.99
CA ALA A 367 -2.58 -0.23 2.03
C ALA A 367 -1.94 -1.38 2.82
N LYS A 368 -2.64 -1.88 3.86
CA LYS A 368 -2.12 -2.92 4.75
C LYS A 368 -2.30 -4.35 4.21
N TYR A 369 -3.44 -4.65 3.60
CA TYR A 369 -3.80 -6.02 3.21
C TYR A 369 -3.90 -6.16 1.68
N PRO A 370 -3.54 -7.33 1.13
CA PRO A 370 -3.53 -7.52 -0.32
C PRO A 370 -4.95 -7.55 -0.89
N ASN A 371 -5.11 -6.98 -2.08
CA ASN A 371 -6.33 -7.08 -2.89
C ASN A 371 -7.61 -6.64 -2.18
N VAL A 372 -7.54 -5.69 -1.25
CA VAL A 372 -8.73 -5.18 -0.57
C VAL A 372 -9.70 -4.50 -1.54
N LYS A 373 -10.99 -4.64 -1.27
CA LYS A 373 -12.10 -4.06 -2.03
C LYS A 373 -13.11 -3.40 -1.11
N LEU A 374 -13.72 -2.32 -1.60
CA LEU A 374 -14.84 -1.66 -0.96
C LEU A 374 -16.16 -2.11 -1.58
N LEU A 375 -17.14 -2.40 -0.74
CA LEU A 375 -18.50 -2.74 -1.15
C LEU A 375 -19.48 -1.75 -0.51
N TRP A 376 -20.49 -1.37 -1.25
CA TRP A 376 -21.73 -0.84 -0.69
C TRP A 376 -22.68 -1.99 -0.41
N SER A 377 -23.09 -2.19 0.85
CA SER A 377 -23.87 -3.36 1.26
C SER A 377 -25.23 -3.45 0.54
N GLY A 378 -25.84 -2.31 0.20
CA GLY A 378 -27.11 -2.26 -0.53
C GLY A 378 -27.07 -2.85 -1.95
N ASP A 379 -25.90 -3.11 -2.52
CA ASP A 379 -25.75 -3.69 -3.85
C ASP A 379 -25.65 -5.23 -3.84
N TRP A 380 -25.79 -5.87 -2.68
CA TRP A 380 -25.54 -7.30 -2.46
C TRP A 380 -26.65 -7.91 -1.58
N SER A 381 -27.21 -9.05 -1.98
CA SER A 381 -28.37 -9.67 -1.31
C SER A 381 -28.04 -10.36 0.01
N THR A 382 -26.75 -10.59 0.28
CA THR A 382 -26.29 -11.30 1.48
C THR A 382 -26.09 -10.38 2.69
N PHE A 383 -26.32 -9.07 2.56
CA PHE A 383 -26.33 -8.15 3.69
C PHE A 383 -27.76 -7.85 4.14
N ASP A 384 -27.99 -7.82 5.45
CA ASP A 384 -29.30 -7.52 6.06
C ASP A 384 -29.62 -6.03 6.12
N SER A 385 -28.60 -5.19 5.96
CA SER A 385 -28.67 -3.74 6.06
C SER A 385 -28.05 -3.09 4.81
N PRO A 386 -28.77 -2.22 4.08
CA PRO A 386 -28.33 -1.70 2.77
C PRO A 386 -27.49 -0.42 2.86
N ASP A 387 -27.06 -0.02 4.05
CA ASP A 387 -26.48 1.29 4.38
C ASP A 387 -25.04 1.24 4.90
N PHE A 388 -24.33 0.13 4.67
CA PHE A 388 -22.95 -0.08 5.14
C PHE A 388 -21.92 0.00 4.02
N TRP A 389 -20.81 0.64 4.35
CA TRP A 389 -19.54 0.48 3.65
C TRP A 389 -18.82 -0.73 4.24
N VAL A 390 -18.45 -1.67 3.38
CA VAL A 390 -17.87 -2.95 3.78
C VAL A 390 -16.53 -3.13 3.11
N THR A 391 -15.49 -3.33 3.91
CA THR A 391 -14.13 -3.59 3.40
C THR A 391 -13.84 -5.08 3.50
N VAL A 392 -13.44 -5.67 2.37
CA VAL A 392 -13.16 -7.11 2.27
C VAL A 392 -11.78 -7.34 1.67
N VAL A 393 -11.15 -8.45 2.06
CA VAL A 393 -9.91 -8.92 1.44
C VAL A 393 -10.27 -9.73 0.20
N GLY A 394 -9.64 -9.42 -0.94
CA GLY A 394 -9.91 -10.06 -2.23
C GLY A 394 -9.38 -11.49 -2.38
N GLN A 395 -9.23 -12.23 -1.28
CA GLN A 395 -8.85 -13.64 -1.27
C GLN A 395 -10.09 -14.49 -1.01
N THR A 396 -10.35 -15.44 -1.90
CA THR A 396 -11.52 -16.32 -1.82
C THR A 396 -11.20 -17.68 -1.24
N TYR A 397 -12.20 -18.26 -0.60
CA TYR A 397 -12.13 -19.55 0.09
C TYR A 397 -13.36 -20.39 -0.24
N SER A 398 -13.20 -21.72 -0.20
CA SER A 398 -14.28 -22.69 -0.42
C SER A 398 -15.24 -22.82 0.75
N ASP A 399 -14.77 -22.48 1.95
CA ASP A 399 -15.47 -22.66 3.21
C ASP A 399 -15.19 -21.48 4.15
N PRO A 400 -16.11 -21.20 5.10
CA PRO A 400 -15.97 -20.05 5.99
C PRO A 400 -14.82 -20.19 6.99
N ASP A 401 -14.50 -21.40 7.44
CA ASP A 401 -13.43 -21.63 8.42
C ASP A 401 -12.06 -21.26 7.84
N ALA A 402 -11.83 -21.54 6.55
CA ALA A 402 -10.62 -21.12 5.85
C ALA A 402 -10.53 -19.59 5.71
N ALA A 403 -11.65 -18.91 5.45
CA ALA A 403 -11.70 -17.45 5.45
C ALA A 403 -11.42 -16.87 6.86
N LEU A 404 -11.93 -17.49 7.93
CA LEU A 404 -11.58 -17.13 9.31
C LEU A 404 -10.10 -17.39 9.63
N GLY A 405 -9.48 -18.36 8.96
CA GLY A 405 -8.03 -18.59 8.99
C GLY A 405 -7.23 -17.31 8.71
N PHE A 406 -7.69 -16.49 7.76
CA PHE A 406 -7.09 -15.16 7.50
C PHE A 406 -7.21 -14.26 8.72
N CYS A 407 -8.40 -14.16 9.33
CA CYS A 407 -8.64 -13.34 10.51
C CYS A 407 -7.67 -13.69 11.64
N TYR A 408 -7.56 -14.98 11.98
CA TYR A 408 -6.66 -15.46 13.02
C TYR A 408 -5.19 -15.19 12.69
N SER A 409 -4.76 -15.45 11.45
CA SER A 409 -3.38 -15.23 11.03
C SER A 409 -2.95 -13.76 11.07
N ASN A 410 -3.90 -12.83 10.91
CA ASN A 410 -3.67 -11.40 11.00
C ASN A 410 -4.05 -10.81 12.37
N GLN A 411 -4.36 -11.66 13.35
CA GLN A 411 -4.70 -11.28 14.73
C GLN A 411 -5.86 -10.27 14.80
N LEU A 412 -6.80 -10.36 13.86
CA LEU A 412 -8.02 -9.56 13.87
C LEU A 412 -9.04 -10.26 14.77
N ASP A 413 -9.50 -9.57 15.80
CA ASP A 413 -10.45 -10.13 16.75
C ASP A 413 -11.87 -10.28 16.17
N TYR A 414 -12.76 -10.83 17.00
CA TYR A 414 -14.16 -11.09 16.68
C TYR A 414 -14.91 -9.88 16.11
N ASP A 415 -14.61 -8.67 16.57
CA ASP A 415 -15.30 -7.44 16.16
C ASP A 415 -14.69 -6.85 14.87
N HIS A 416 -13.47 -7.26 14.49
CA HIS A 416 -12.72 -6.70 13.37
C HIS A 416 -12.54 -7.64 12.17
N CYS A 417 -12.96 -8.90 12.25
CA CYS A 417 -12.92 -9.79 11.08
C CYS A 417 -13.93 -10.94 11.16
N ILE A 418 -14.65 -11.16 10.06
CA ILE A 418 -15.64 -12.24 9.92
C ILE A 418 -15.50 -12.90 8.55
N ALA A 419 -16.00 -14.13 8.40
CA ALA A 419 -16.14 -14.76 7.10
C ALA A 419 -17.49 -14.37 6.48
N LYS A 420 -17.46 -13.83 5.27
CA LYS A 420 -18.63 -13.36 4.53
C LYS A 420 -18.74 -14.06 3.17
N LEU A 421 -19.94 -14.49 2.81
CA LEU A 421 -20.31 -14.85 1.45
C LEU A 421 -20.95 -13.62 0.79
N VAL A 422 -20.31 -13.09 -0.26
CA VAL A 422 -20.86 -11.95 -1.02
C VAL A 422 -21.61 -12.48 -2.23
N SER A 423 -22.87 -12.08 -2.42
CA SER A 423 -23.69 -12.51 -3.56
C SER A 423 -24.81 -11.52 -3.84
N THR A 424 -25.38 -11.59 -5.05
CA THR A 424 -26.61 -10.89 -5.44
C THR A 424 -27.83 -11.81 -5.49
N THR A 425 -27.67 -13.11 -5.29
CA THR A 425 -28.73 -14.12 -5.41
C THR A 425 -28.92 -14.96 -4.15
N HIS A 426 -27.88 -15.14 -3.32
CA HIS A 426 -28.01 -15.86 -2.04
C HIS A 426 -28.73 -15.04 -0.97
N SER A 427 -29.35 -15.72 -0.02
CA SER A 427 -29.99 -15.10 1.14
C SER A 427 -28.97 -14.54 2.14
N VAL A 428 -29.44 -13.65 3.01
CA VAL A 428 -28.69 -13.22 4.21
C VAL A 428 -28.38 -14.42 5.12
N GLU A 429 -29.37 -15.29 5.37
CA GLU A 429 -29.19 -16.47 6.21
C GLU A 429 -28.10 -17.40 5.63
N GLY A 430 -27.18 -17.84 6.49
CA GLY A 430 -26.06 -18.70 6.11
C GLY A 430 -24.91 -18.01 5.39
N SER A 431 -24.97 -16.69 5.16
CA SER A 431 -23.93 -15.94 4.43
C SER A 431 -22.82 -15.35 5.29
N THR A 432 -22.88 -15.53 6.61
CA THR A 432 -21.96 -14.91 7.57
C THR A 432 -21.57 -15.91 8.65
N VAL A 433 -20.27 -16.05 8.90
CA VAL A 433 -19.73 -16.87 10.00
C VAL A 433 -18.78 -16.01 10.83
N MET A 434 -19.07 -15.97 12.13
CA MET A 434 -18.29 -15.21 13.10
C MET A 434 -17.13 -16.04 13.65
N GLN A 435 -16.08 -15.36 14.13
CA GLN A 435 -15.04 -16.02 14.92
C GLN A 435 -15.62 -16.60 16.22
N ARG A 436 -14.94 -17.58 16.81
CA ARG A 436 -15.29 -18.06 18.16
C ARG A 436 -14.66 -17.12 19.20
N ARG A 437 -15.42 -16.80 20.23
CA ARG A 437 -14.93 -16.00 21.38
C ARG A 437 -14.13 -16.82 22.35
#